data_AF-A0A7W0M9B9-F1
#
_entry.id   AF-A0A7W0M9B9-F1
#
_cell.length_a   1.000
_cell.length_b   1.000
_cell.length_c   1.000
_cell.angle_alpha   90.00
_cell.angle_beta   90.00
_cell.angle_gamma   90.00
#
_symmetry.space_group_name_H-M   'P 1'
#
loop_
_entity.id
_entity.type
_entity.pdbx_description
1 polymer ?
#
loop_
_entity_poly.entity_id
_entity_poly.type
_entity_poly.pdbx_seq_one_letter_code
_entity_poly.pdbx_strand_id
1 'polypeptide(L)'
;MAARSTGRLQSTSHELGPWFHNLHLPDGIETAPDHPLGDFPSYKWQAIAPHIPEDLTGWRALDVGCNAGFFTFELAKRGAEVTALDIDPHYLRQAEWAAERFGLSDSITFRQGTVYDLARLDEDYDLVWFMGVFYHLRYPQLALDLIVERTRRLLVFQTLTSPGDGEADVPANLRIDERQRMLDPAWPKMAFIEHQFEDDPTNWWAANDACVRALLRSSGMRVISVLTDLETYLCEPTDDLDAWTREAIRRECRVASGRDFDVVS
;
A
#
# COMPACT_ATOMS: atom_id res chain seq x y z
N MET A 1 -38.19 -17.76 0.49
CA MET A 1 -37.40 -16.95 1.44
C MET A 1 -36.16 -16.32 0.79
N ALA A 2 -35.41 -17.06 -0.04
CA ALA A 2 -34.23 -16.54 -0.77
C ALA A 2 -34.45 -15.23 -1.56
N ALA A 3 -35.51 -15.11 -2.37
CA ALA A 3 -35.74 -13.90 -3.17
C ALA A 3 -35.98 -12.61 -2.33
N ARG A 4 -36.52 -12.74 -1.11
CA ARG A 4 -36.72 -11.59 -0.19
C ARG A 4 -35.44 -11.21 0.56
N SER A 5 -34.54 -12.17 0.82
CA SER A 5 -33.23 -11.85 1.42
C SER A 5 -32.32 -11.20 0.39
N THR A 6 -32.25 -11.71 -0.85
CA THR A 6 -31.44 -11.10 -1.92
C THR A 6 -31.87 -9.66 -2.21
N GLY A 7 -33.17 -9.38 -2.29
CA GLY A 7 -33.66 -8.00 -2.49
C GLY A 7 -33.32 -7.03 -1.35
N ARG A 8 -33.27 -7.51 -0.10
CA ARG A 8 -32.86 -6.70 1.07
C ARG A 8 -31.34 -6.48 1.12
N LEU A 9 -30.57 -7.44 0.62
CA LEU A 9 -29.11 -7.35 0.53
C LEU A 9 -28.69 -6.36 -0.55
N GLN A 10 -29.34 -6.42 -1.72
CA GLN A 10 -29.16 -5.43 -2.79
C GLN A 10 -29.52 -4.02 -2.32
N SER A 11 -30.59 -3.86 -1.53
CA SER A 11 -30.94 -2.53 -0.98
C SER A 11 -29.86 -2.01 -0.01
N THR A 12 -29.32 -2.85 0.88
CA THR A 12 -28.27 -2.42 1.81
C THR A 12 -26.94 -2.12 1.11
N SER A 13 -26.55 -2.92 0.11
CA SER A 13 -25.36 -2.63 -0.72
C SER A 13 -25.52 -1.29 -1.45
N HIS A 14 -26.69 -1.03 -2.02
CA HIS A 14 -26.99 0.24 -2.67
C HIS A 14 -26.98 1.42 -1.70
N GLU A 15 -27.48 1.25 -0.47
CA GLU A 15 -27.44 2.28 0.59
C GLU A 15 -26.02 2.61 1.08
N LEU A 16 -25.11 1.63 1.03
CA LEU A 16 -23.70 1.82 1.36
C LEU A 16 -22.88 2.42 0.23
N GLY A 17 -23.44 2.55 -0.98
CA GLY A 17 -22.76 3.19 -2.11
C GLY A 17 -22.47 4.68 -1.88
N PRO A 18 -21.63 5.30 -2.73
CA PRO A 18 -20.93 4.70 -3.86
C PRO A 18 -19.78 3.78 -3.42
N TRP A 19 -19.51 2.75 -4.21
CA TRP A 19 -18.40 1.81 -4.01
C TRP A 19 -17.26 2.12 -4.97
N PHE A 20 -16.02 2.03 -4.49
CA PHE A 20 -14.84 2.17 -5.34
C PHE A 20 -14.32 0.80 -5.79
N HIS A 21 -14.09 -0.12 -4.85
CA HIS A 21 -13.77 -1.51 -5.19
C HIS A 21 -15.00 -2.29 -5.64
N ASN A 22 -14.86 -3.06 -6.72
CA ASN A 22 -15.83 -4.07 -7.10
C ASN A 22 -15.58 -5.36 -6.31
N LEU A 23 -16.39 -5.61 -5.28
CA LEU A 23 -16.37 -6.82 -4.47
C LEU A 23 -17.31 -7.84 -5.08
N HIS A 24 -16.83 -9.08 -5.23
CA HIS A 24 -17.61 -10.23 -5.67
C HIS A 24 -18.13 -11.00 -4.46
N LEU A 25 -19.32 -10.65 -3.98
CA LEU A 25 -19.88 -11.23 -2.77
C LEU A 25 -20.30 -12.69 -2.97
N PRO A 26 -20.34 -13.53 -1.91
CA PRO A 26 -20.65 -14.96 -2.04
C PRO A 26 -22.06 -15.26 -2.57
N ASP A 27 -22.96 -14.29 -2.51
CA ASP A 27 -24.33 -14.38 -3.03
C ASP A 27 -24.47 -13.93 -4.49
N GLY A 28 -23.35 -13.60 -5.15
CA GLY A 28 -23.28 -13.20 -6.56
C GLY A 28 -23.53 -11.72 -6.81
N ILE A 29 -23.60 -10.89 -5.77
CA ILE A 29 -23.68 -9.43 -5.90
C ILE A 29 -22.29 -8.86 -6.17
N GLU A 30 -22.20 -7.97 -7.16
CA GLU A 30 -21.05 -7.11 -7.44
C GLU A 30 -21.34 -5.68 -6.93
N THR A 31 -20.41 -5.07 -6.20
CA THR A 31 -20.61 -3.74 -5.60
C THR A 31 -20.38 -2.59 -6.58
N ALA A 32 -19.55 -2.78 -7.61
CA ALA A 32 -19.23 -1.78 -8.62
C ALA A 32 -18.98 -2.43 -10.01
N PRO A 33 -19.95 -3.16 -10.58
CA PRO A 33 -19.75 -3.90 -11.84
C PRO A 33 -19.46 -3.01 -13.06
N ASP A 34 -19.91 -1.75 -13.04
CA ASP A 34 -19.77 -0.78 -14.13
C ASP A 34 -18.66 0.27 -13.84
N HIS A 35 -17.67 -0.06 -13.00
CA HIS A 35 -16.61 0.88 -12.61
C HIS A 35 -15.80 1.35 -13.84
N PRO A 36 -15.50 2.66 -14.01
CA PRO A 36 -14.82 3.18 -15.20
C PRO A 36 -13.43 2.59 -15.46
N LEU A 37 -12.72 2.16 -14.40
CA LEU A 37 -11.43 1.47 -14.49
C LEU A 37 -11.57 -0.06 -14.69
N GLY A 38 -12.77 -0.55 -14.99
CA GLY A 38 -13.13 -1.96 -14.99
C GLY A 38 -12.98 -2.60 -13.60
N ASP A 39 -12.85 -3.93 -13.59
CA ASP A 39 -12.59 -4.70 -12.37
C ASP A 39 -11.09 -4.78 -12.03
N PHE A 40 -10.42 -3.65 -12.15
CA PHE A 40 -9.78 -3.09 -10.98
C PHE A 40 -9.02 -4.04 -10.03
N PRO A 41 -9.54 -4.20 -8.80
CA PRO A 41 -8.90 -5.00 -7.78
C PRO A 41 -8.72 -6.46 -8.21
N SER A 42 -9.67 -7.04 -8.96
CA SER A 42 -9.60 -8.44 -9.38
C SER A 42 -8.47 -8.71 -10.35
N TYR A 43 -8.28 -7.89 -11.39
CA TYR A 43 -7.16 -8.13 -12.32
C TYR A 43 -5.81 -7.89 -11.63
N LYS A 44 -5.71 -6.89 -10.74
CA LYS A 44 -4.49 -6.65 -9.95
C LYS A 44 -4.19 -7.85 -9.06
N TRP A 45 -5.20 -8.35 -8.36
CA TRP A 45 -5.06 -9.55 -7.54
C TRP A 45 -4.62 -10.76 -8.38
N GLN A 46 -5.21 -11.01 -9.54
CA GLN A 46 -4.79 -12.12 -10.41
C GLN A 46 -3.31 -12.03 -10.83
N ALA A 47 -2.78 -10.83 -11.01
CA ALA A 47 -1.36 -10.62 -11.32
C ALA A 47 -0.45 -10.84 -10.09
N ILE A 48 -0.90 -10.41 -8.89
CA ILE A 48 -0.08 -10.44 -7.66
C ILE A 48 -0.18 -11.79 -6.93
N ALA A 49 -1.37 -12.38 -6.89
CA ALA A 49 -1.73 -13.61 -6.18
C ALA A 49 -0.74 -14.77 -6.35
N PRO A 50 -0.17 -15.04 -7.55
CA PRO A 50 0.82 -16.11 -7.74
C PRO A 50 2.16 -15.88 -7.00
N HIS A 51 2.43 -14.64 -6.59
CA HIS A 51 3.64 -14.27 -5.88
C HIS A 51 3.47 -14.19 -4.36
N ILE A 52 2.24 -14.35 -3.87
CA ILE A 52 1.90 -14.39 -2.45
C ILE A 52 1.72 -15.87 -2.06
N PRO A 53 2.19 -16.33 -0.88
CA PRO A 53 1.94 -17.69 -0.42
C PRO A 53 0.44 -18.03 -0.45
N GLU A 54 0.09 -19.25 -0.90
CA GLU A 54 -1.30 -19.71 -0.95
C GLU A 54 -1.90 -19.90 0.44
N ASP A 55 -1.08 -20.29 1.41
CA ASP A 55 -1.43 -20.43 2.82
C ASP A 55 -0.67 -19.39 3.65
N LEU A 56 -1.43 -18.48 4.25
CA LEU A 56 -0.97 -17.42 5.14
C LEU A 56 -1.35 -17.72 6.59
N THR A 57 -1.73 -18.96 6.93
CA THR A 57 -2.07 -19.34 8.31
C THR A 57 -0.93 -18.97 9.27
N GLY A 58 -1.29 -18.23 10.32
CA GLY A 58 -0.37 -17.75 11.34
C GLY A 58 0.45 -16.53 10.93
N TRP A 59 0.22 -15.95 9.76
CA TRP A 59 0.79 -14.66 9.36
C TRP A 59 -0.11 -13.52 9.83
N ARG A 60 0.54 -12.44 10.28
CA ARG A 60 -0.12 -11.15 10.48
C ARG A 60 0.07 -10.30 9.23
N ALA A 61 -1.03 -9.81 8.66
CA ALA A 61 -1.00 -8.91 7.51
C ALA A 61 -1.50 -7.51 7.88
N LEU A 62 -0.94 -6.49 7.23
CA LEU A 62 -1.42 -5.11 7.29
C LEU A 62 -1.84 -4.67 5.89
N ASP A 63 -3.06 -4.17 5.73
CA ASP A 63 -3.56 -3.55 4.50
C ASP A 63 -3.73 -2.04 4.73
N VAL A 64 -2.87 -1.24 4.10
CA VAL A 64 -2.82 0.22 4.26
C VAL A 64 -3.60 0.89 3.14
N GLY A 65 -4.66 1.60 3.50
CA GLY A 65 -5.65 2.15 2.55
C GLY A 65 -6.58 1.06 2.03
N CYS A 66 -7.17 0.27 2.94
CA CYS A 66 -7.88 -0.95 2.57
C CYS A 66 -9.15 -0.71 1.73
N ASN A 67 -9.66 0.53 1.66
CA ASN A 67 -10.91 0.87 1.02
C ASN A 67 -12.04 -0.06 1.54
N ALA A 68 -12.93 -0.55 0.67
CA ALA A 68 -13.97 -1.52 1.00
C ALA A 68 -13.45 -2.95 1.27
N GLY A 69 -12.13 -3.16 1.35
CA GLY A 69 -11.53 -4.39 1.88
C GLY A 69 -11.23 -5.49 0.86
N PHE A 70 -11.25 -5.24 -0.45
CA PHE A 70 -11.01 -6.28 -1.47
C PHE A 70 -9.75 -7.13 -1.17
N PHE A 71 -8.58 -6.49 -1.05
CA PHE A 71 -7.32 -7.20 -0.81
C PHE A 71 -7.25 -7.77 0.60
N THR A 72 -7.75 -7.03 1.60
CA THR A 72 -7.97 -7.54 2.96
C THR A 72 -8.69 -8.90 2.95
N PHE A 73 -9.79 -9.06 2.20
CA PHE A 73 -10.53 -10.31 2.14
C PHE A 73 -9.75 -11.41 1.43
N GLU A 74 -9.02 -11.09 0.37
CA GLU A 74 -8.20 -12.08 -0.33
C GLU A 74 -7.05 -12.62 0.54
N LEU A 75 -6.44 -11.77 1.36
CA LEU A 75 -5.44 -12.20 2.35
C LEU A 75 -6.06 -13.03 3.48
N ALA A 76 -7.21 -12.61 4.00
CA ALA A 76 -7.93 -13.33 5.05
C ALA A 76 -8.44 -14.71 4.57
N LYS A 77 -8.91 -14.82 3.32
CA LYS A 77 -9.29 -16.11 2.69
C LYS A 77 -8.13 -17.10 2.62
N ARG A 78 -6.89 -16.61 2.57
CA ARG A 78 -5.66 -17.42 2.64
C ARG A 78 -5.22 -17.73 4.07
N GLY A 79 -5.95 -17.29 5.09
CA GLY A 79 -5.69 -17.64 6.49
C GLY A 79 -4.89 -16.60 7.30
N ALA A 80 -4.61 -15.42 6.74
CA ALA A 80 -3.93 -14.34 7.48
C ALA A 80 -4.86 -13.70 8.53
N GLU A 81 -4.28 -13.26 9.65
CA GLU A 81 -4.92 -12.28 10.55
C GLU A 81 -4.62 -10.87 10.02
N VAL A 82 -5.63 -10.16 9.53
CA VAL A 82 -5.44 -8.90 8.80
C VAL A 82 -5.82 -7.70 9.66
N THR A 83 -4.91 -6.73 9.78
CA THR A 83 -5.25 -5.37 10.20
C THR A 83 -5.49 -4.52 8.95
N ALA A 84 -6.71 -4.00 8.80
CA ALA A 84 -7.11 -3.19 7.65
C ALA A 84 -7.25 -1.73 8.10
N LEU A 85 -6.45 -0.84 7.53
CA LEU A 85 -6.33 0.57 7.92
C LEU A 85 -6.87 1.46 6.80
N ASP A 86 -7.78 2.37 7.11
CA ASP A 86 -8.22 3.41 6.19
C ASP A 86 -8.57 4.70 6.93
N ILE A 87 -8.45 5.85 6.26
CA ILE A 87 -8.79 7.15 6.84
C ILE A 87 -10.29 7.42 6.73
N ASP A 88 -10.94 6.89 5.69
CA ASP A 88 -12.34 7.16 5.39
C ASP A 88 -13.26 6.16 6.14
N PRO A 89 -14.05 6.63 7.13
CA PRO A 89 -14.97 5.76 7.85
C PRO A 89 -16.07 5.20 6.95
N HIS A 90 -16.33 5.77 5.77
CA HIS A 90 -17.27 5.22 4.80
C HIS A 90 -16.79 3.90 4.22
N TYR A 91 -15.52 3.84 3.80
CA TYR A 91 -14.90 2.61 3.31
C TYR A 91 -14.82 1.54 4.39
N LEU A 92 -14.54 1.93 5.64
CA LEU A 92 -14.53 0.97 6.75
C LEU A 92 -15.91 0.36 7.01
N ARG A 93 -16.99 1.16 7.00
CA ARG A 93 -18.36 0.61 7.14
C ARG A 93 -18.71 -0.35 6.01
N GLN A 94 -18.30 -0.02 4.78
CA GLN A 94 -18.45 -0.88 3.61
C GLN A 94 -17.70 -2.21 3.80
N ALA A 95 -16.45 -2.14 4.24
CA ALA A 95 -15.59 -3.30 4.46
C ALA A 95 -16.10 -4.18 5.62
N GLU A 96 -16.54 -3.60 6.73
CA GLU A 96 -17.17 -4.31 7.85
C GLU A 96 -18.41 -5.09 7.40
N TRP A 97 -19.31 -4.43 6.66
CA TRP A 97 -20.49 -5.09 6.11
C TRP A 97 -20.13 -6.23 5.16
N ALA A 98 -19.13 -6.04 4.30
CA ALA A 98 -18.68 -7.08 3.37
C ALA A 98 -17.99 -8.25 4.11
N ALA A 99 -17.22 -7.97 5.16
CA ALA A 99 -16.55 -8.98 5.98
C ALA A 99 -17.55 -9.97 6.60
N GLU A 100 -18.70 -9.47 7.08
CA GLU A 100 -19.78 -10.31 7.59
C GLU A 100 -20.33 -11.26 6.50
N ARG A 101 -20.43 -10.78 5.25
CA ARG A 101 -20.93 -11.58 4.13
C ARG A 101 -19.95 -12.66 3.71
N PHE A 102 -18.66 -12.35 3.74
CA PHE A 102 -17.62 -13.33 3.49
C PHE A 102 -17.40 -14.29 4.67
N GLY A 103 -17.96 -14.00 5.85
CA GLY A 103 -17.71 -14.78 7.07
C GLY A 103 -16.28 -14.64 7.58
N LEU A 104 -15.65 -13.48 7.36
CA LEU A 104 -14.24 -13.21 7.68
C LEU A 104 -14.06 -12.25 8.86
N SER A 105 -15.14 -11.81 9.50
CA SER A 105 -15.12 -10.82 10.59
C SER A 105 -14.18 -11.19 11.75
N ASP A 106 -14.00 -12.48 12.05
CA ASP A 106 -13.13 -12.94 13.14
C ASP A 106 -11.62 -12.86 12.80
N SER A 107 -11.29 -12.76 11.51
CA SER A 107 -9.90 -12.72 11.01
C SER A 107 -9.40 -11.32 10.65
N ILE A 108 -10.27 -10.30 10.75
CA ILE A 108 -9.98 -8.94 10.27
C ILE A 108 -10.25 -7.92 11.38
N THR A 109 -9.27 -7.06 11.64
CA THR A 109 -9.42 -5.88 12.49
C THR A 109 -9.40 -4.63 11.64
N PHE A 110 -10.54 -3.95 11.52
CA PHE A 110 -10.63 -2.65 10.86
C PHE A 110 -10.20 -1.54 11.83
N ARG A 111 -9.35 -0.63 11.35
CA ARG A 111 -8.86 0.53 12.12
C ARG A 111 -9.03 1.78 11.27
N GLN A 112 -9.68 2.79 11.85
CA GLN A 112 -9.68 4.13 11.27
C GLN A 112 -8.39 4.85 11.65
N GLY A 113 -7.64 5.32 10.65
CA GLY A 113 -6.39 6.03 10.90
C GLY A 113 -5.58 6.26 9.63
N THR A 114 -4.35 6.72 9.81
CA THR A 114 -3.41 6.98 8.73
C THR A 114 -2.18 6.09 8.87
N VAL A 115 -1.43 5.92 7.79
CA VAL A 115 -0.13 5.22 7.83
C VAL A 115 0.83 5.77 8.90
N TYR A 116 0.71 7.04 9.28
CA TYR A 116 1.56 7.65 10.30
C TYR A 116 1.24 7.16 11.72
N ASP A 117 0.05 6.59 11.94
CA ASP A 117 -0.31 6.00 13.23
C ASP A 117 0.49 4.72 13.52
N LEU A 118 1.10 4.09 12.49
CA LEU A 118 2.02 2.95 12.66
C LEU A 118 3.21 3.28 13.57
N ALA A 119 3.59 4.56 13.66
CA ALA A 119 4.66 5.01 14.54
C ALA A 119 4.33 4.87 16.04
N ARG A 120 3.05 4.70 16.38
CA ARG A 120 2.57 4.46 17.74
C ARG A 120 2.23 3.00 18.01
N LEU A 121 2.28 2.16 16.99
CA LEU A 121 2.05 0.73 17.13
C LEU A 121 3.38 0.02 17.38
N ASP A 122 3.34 -0.98 18.26
CA ASP A 122 4.44 -1.89 18.55
C ASP A 122 4.20 -3.28 17.91
N GLU A 123 3.32 -3.34 16.91
CA GLU A 123 2.95 -4.56 16.19
C GLU A 123 3.73 -4.69 14.89
N ASP A 124 4.35 -5.85 14.65
CA ASP A 124 4.98 -6.18 13.37
C ASP A 124 4.09 -7.12 12.54
N TYR A 125 4.22 -7.03 11.21
CA TYR A 125 3.44 -7.78 10.24
C TYR A 125 4.35 -8.63 9.34
N ASP A 126 3.98 -9.89 9.10
CA ASP A 126 4.69 -10.75 8.16
C ASP A 126 4.52 -10.27 6.71
N LEU A 127 3.35 -9.72 6.39
CA LEU A 127 3.01 -9.15 5.10
C LEU A 127 2.43 -7.74 5.26
N VAL A 128 2.96 -6.76 4.52
CA VAL A 128 2.32 -5.45 4.37
C VAL A 128 1.87 -5.25 2.93
N TRP A 129 0.60 -4.89 2.76
CA TRP A 129 -0.04 -4.52 1.52
C TRP A 129 -0.19 -2.99 1.48
N PHE A 130 0.55 -2.32 0.61
CA PHE A 130 0.60 -0.88 0.49
C PHE A 130 0.49 -0.46 -0.96
N MET A 131 -0.74 -0.47 -1.46
CA MET A 131 -1.06 -0.21 -2.86
C MET A 131 -2.01 0.98 -2.97
N GLY A 132 -1.79 1.86 -3.94
CA GLY A 132 -2.74 2.93 -4.24
C GLY A 132 -2.74 4.09 -3.22
N VAL A 133 -1.71 4.20 -2.37
CA VAL A 133 -1.69 5.20 -1.29
C VAL A 133 -0.50 6.14 -1.35
N PHE A 134 0.70 5.65 -1.70
CA PHE A 134 1.95 6.42 -1.58
C PHE A 134 1.91 7.81 -2.23
N TYR A 135 1.35 7.92 -3.43
CA TYR A 135 1.25 9.18 -4.17
C TYR A 135 0.25 10.18 -3.58
N HIS A 136 -0.66 9.73 -2.70
CA HIS A 136 -1.57 10.59 -1.96
C HIS A 136 -0.95 11.23 -0.71
N LEU A 137 0.22 10.74 -0.28
CA LEU A 137 0.82 11.13 1.00
C LEU A 137 1.68 12.39 0.86
N ARG A 138 1.47 13.36 1.75
CA ARG A 138 2.33 14.56 1.83
C ARG A 138 3.76 14.26 2.27
N TYR A 139 3.97 13.23 3.08
CA TYR A 139 5.27 12.81 3.60
C TYR A 139 5.54 11.34 3.23
N PRO A 140 5.67 11.04 1.93
CA PRO A 140 5.60 9.67 1.44
C PRO A 140 6.78 8.80 1.89
N GLN A 141 7.97 9.39 2.03
CA GLN A 141 9.16 8.66 2.49
C GLN A 141 9.06 8.29 3.97
N LEU A 142 8.59 9.20 4.84
CA LEU A 142 8.30 8.88 6.24
C LEU A 142 7.30 7.72 6.37
N ALA A 143 6.24 7.73 5.56
CA ALA A 143 5.26 6.65 5.56
C ALA A 143 5.86 5.31 5.11
N LEU A 144 6.71 5.33 4.08
CA LEU A 144 7.43 4.13 3.62
C LEU A 144 8.35 3.61 4.71
N ASP A 145 9.12 4.46 5.38
CA ASP A 145 10.02 4.06 6.47
C ASP A 145 9.26 3.42 7.64
N LEU A 146 8.12 4.00 8.03
CA LEU A 146 7.24 3.42 9.06
C LEU A 146 6.69 2.05 8.66
N ILE A 147 6.31 1.88 7.39
CA ILE A 147 5.86 0.59 6.86
C ILE A 147 6.98 -0.43 6.89
N VAL A 148 8.18 -0.06 6.44
CA VAL A 148 9.33 -0.96 6.41
C VAL A 148 9.72 -1.38 7.82
N GLU A 149 9.70 -0.47 8.80
CA GLU A 149 9.97 -0.78 10.21
C GLU A 149 9.00 -1.84 10.77
N ARG A 150 7.79 -1.95 10.22
CA ARG A 150 6.74 -2.88 10.65
C ARG A 150 6.65 -4.12 9.76
N THR A 151 7.48 -4.24 8.73
CA THR A 151 7.45 -5.35 7.76
C THR A 151 8.50 -6.40 8.10
N ARG A 152 8.08 -7.65 8.36
CA ARG A 152 9.00 -8.75 8.70
C ARG A 152 9.47 -9.57 7.51
N ARG A 153 8.62 -9.79 6.50
CA ARG A 153 8.94 -10.71 5.39
C ARG A 153 8.66 -10.12 4.02
N LEU A 154 7.46 -9.62 3.78
CA LEU A 154 7.02 -9.25 2.44
C LEU A 154 6.27 -7.92 2.44
N LEU A 155 6.61 -7.06 1.49
CA LEU A 155 5.90 -5.84 1.16
C LEU A 155 5.40 -5.93 -0.28
N VAL A 156 4.10 -5.73 -0.47
CA VAL A 156 3.49 -5.44 -1.77
C VAL A 156 3.34 -3.93 -1.85
N PHE A 157 4.11 -3.29 -2.72
CA PHE A 157 4.12 -1.84 -2.88
C PHE A 157 3.61 -1.46 -4.26
N GLN A 158 2.66 -0.52 -4.34
CA GLN A 158 2.24 0.07 -5.61
C GLN A 158 1.92 1.55 -5.47
N THR A 159 2.35 2.32 -6.47
CA THR A 159 2.12 3.76 -6.56
C THR A 159 1.90 4.16 -8.02
N LEU A 160 1.25 5.30 -8.22
CA LEU A 160 1.28 6.03 -9.50
C LEU A 160 2.74 6.27 -9.91
N THR A 161 3.08 5.90 -11.14
CA THR A 161 4.40 6.16 -11.71
C THR A 161 4.35 7.21 -12.83
N SER A 162 5.45 7.92 -13.03
CA SER A 162 5.66 8.71 -14.25
C SER A 162 6.39 7.86 -15.30
N PRO A 163 6.22 8.14 -16.60
CA PRO A 163 6.97 7.45 -17.64
C PRO A 163 8.48 7.58 -17.43
N GLY A 164 9.21 6.48 -17.61
CA GLY A 164 10.65 6.47 -17.50
C GLY A 164 11.17 5.05 -17.33
N ASP A 165 11.66 4.48 -18.42
CA ASP A 165 12.26 3.16 -18.45
C ASP A 165 13.79 3.27 -18.52
N GLY A 166 14.47 2.29 -17.93
CA GLY A 166 15.92 2.16 -17.97
C GLY A 166 16.58 2.29 -16.60
N GLU A 167 17.88 1.99 -16.56
CA GLU A 167 18.68 2.03 -15.35
C GLU A 167 19.84 3.00 -15.56
N ALA A 168 19.89 4.07 -14.76
CA ALA A 168 21.01 4.99 -14.74
C ALA A 168 22.10 4.50 -13.77
N ASP A 169 23.37 4.71 -14.13
CA ASP A 169 24.49 4.57 -13.22
C ASP A 169 24.50 5.73 -12.21
N VAL A 170 23.86 5.51 -11.06
CA VAL A 170 23.79 6.46 -9.94
C VAL A 170 24.97 6.17 -8.99
N PRO A 171 25.97 7.06 -8.90
CA PRO A 171 27.10 6.86 -7.99
C PRO A 171 26.65 7.00 -6.54
N ALA A 172 27.30 6.26 -5.63
CA ALA A 172 27.04 6.36 -4.20
C ALA A 172 27.27 7.77 -3.62
N ASN A 173 28.12 8.57 -4.26
CA ASN A 173 28.42 9.95 -3.88
C ASN A 173 28.53 10.84 -5.12
N LEU A 174 27.41 11.46 -5.51
CA LEU A 174 27.36 12.41 -6.64
C LEU A 174 27.84 13.80 -6.19
N ARG A 175 28.78 14.40 -6.92
CA ARG A 175 29.24 15.75 -6.60
C ARG A 175 28.29 16.82 -7.16
N ILE A 176 28.23 17.97 -6.49
CA ILE A 176 27.35 19.10 -6.86
C ILE A 176 27.62 19.67 -8.27
N ASP A 177 28.86 19.59 -8.75
CA ASP A 177 29.28 20.00 -10.09
C ASP A 177 28.88 18.98 -11.17
N GLU A 178 28.53 17.75 -10.79
CA GLU A 178 28.10 16.67 -11.68
C GLU A 178 26.57 16.56 -11.82
N ARG A 179 25.80 17.45 -11.18
CA ARG A 179 24.32 17.41 -11.15
C ARG A 179 23.63 17.37 -12.51
N GLN A 180 24.32 17.75 -13.59
CA GLN A 180 23.81 17.60 -14.96
C GLN A 180 23.51 16.14 -15.32
N ARG A 181 24.19 15.16 -14.68
CA ARG A 181 23.87 13.73 -14.80
C ARG A 181 22.44 13.42 -14.38
N MET A 182 21.87 14.20 -13.44
CA MET A 182 20.49 14.04 -13.01
C MET A 182 19.48 14.40 -14.11
N LEU A 183 19.89 14.92 -15.26
CA LEU A 183 18.99 15.15 -16.39
C LEU A 183 18.69 13.87 -17.18
N ASP A 184 19.47 12.79 -17.02
CA ASP A 184 19.23 11.50 -17.68
C ASP A 184 17.77 11.03 -17.44
N PRO A 185 17.00 10.68 -18.48
CA PRO A 185 15.64 10.15 -18.32
C PRO A 185 15.54 8.93 -17.38
N ALA A 186 16.58 8.08 -17.33
CA ALA A 186 16.65 6.91 -16.45
C ALA A 186 17.11 7.26 -15.01
N TRP A 187 17.44 8.53 -14.74
CA TRP A 187 17.80 8.96 -13.39
C TRP A 187 16.60 8.82 -12.43
N PRO A 188 16.79 8.36 -11.18
CA PRO A 188 15.76 8.36 -10.14
C PRO A 188 15.15 9.76 -9.95
N LYS A 189 13.90 9.94 -10.40
CA LYS A 189 13.16 11.20 -10.30
C LYS A 189 11.74 10.98 -9.81
N MET A 190 11.25 11.96 -9.06
CA MET A 190 9.87 12.03 -8.62
C MET A 190 9.30 13.39 -9.00
N ALA A 191 8.27 13.38 -9.84
CA ALA A 191 7.54 14.59 -10.19
C ALA A 191 6.64 15.02 -9.03
N PHE A 192 6.63 16.32 -8.73
CA PHE A 192 5.65 16.92 -7.84
C PHE A 192 4.47 17.44 -8.67
N ILE A 193 3.25 17.07 -8.27
CA ILE A 193 2.00 17.50 -8.89
C ILE A 193 1.45 18.67 -8.07
N GLU A 194 1.42 19.86 -8.66
CA GLU A 194 1.09 21.10 -7.93
C GLU A 194 -0.42 21.31 -7.74
N HIS A 195 -1.25 20.78 -8.63
CA HIS A 195 -2.69 21.05 -8.66
C HIS A 195 -3.50 19.77 -8.45
N GLN A 196 -3.92 19.12 -9.52
CA GLN A 196 -4.67 17.86 -9.50
C GLN A 196 -4.24 16.98 -10.67
N PHE A 197 -4.43 15.68 -10.54
CA PHE A 197 -4.21 14.69 -11.59
C PHE A 197 -5.39 13.73 -11.61
N GLU A 198 -6.00 13.49 -12.78
CA GLU A 198 -7.24 12.70 -12.92
C GLU A 198 -8.36 13.18 -11.98
N ASP A 199 -8.59 14.50 -11.93
CA ASP A 199 -9.58 15.16 -11.07
C ASP A 199 -9.42 14.92 -9.54
N ASP A 200 -8.24 14.44 -9.13
CA ASP A 200 -7.89 14.23 -7.73
C ASP A 200 -6.79 15.21 -7.27
N PRO A 201 -7.10 16.15 -6.34
CA PRO A 201 -6.15 17.12 -5.81
C PRO A 201 -5.21 16.54 -4.74
N THR A 202 -5.39 15.28 -4.37
CA THR A 202 -4.55 14.60 -3.39
C THR A 202 -3.38 13.86 -4.04
N ASN A 203 -3.33 13.78 -5.37
CA ASN A 203 -2.17 13.23 -6.10
C ASN A 203 -1.00 14.23 -6.04
N TRP A 204 0.04 13.90 -5.28
CA TRP A 204 1.20 14.77 -5.07
C TRP A 204 2.46 14.32 -5.80
N TRP A 205 2.65 13.01 -5.97
CA TRP A 205 3.93 12.45 -6.37
C TRP A 205 3.78 11.43 -7.50
N ALA A 206 4.61 11.52 -8.52
CA ALA A 206 4.74 10.50 -9.56
C ALA A 206 6.22 10.16 -9.80
N ALA A 207 6.69 9.11 -9.14
CA ALA A 207 8.05 8.60 -9.27
C ALA A 207 8.21 7.77 -10.55
N ASN A 208 9.34 7.86 -11.24
CA ASN A 208 9.68 6.86 -12.25
C ASN A 208 10.14 5.54 -11.58
N ASP A 209 10.18 4.42 -12.31
CA ASP A 209 10.55 3.10 -11.77
C ASP A 209 11.91 3.14 -11.06
N ALA A 210 12.91 3.79 -11.65
CA ALA A 210 14.23 3.96 -11.04
C ALA A 210 14.17 4.65 -9.66
N CYS A 211 13.29 5.65 -9.51
CA CYS A 211 13.05 6.32 -8.24
C CYS A 211 12.31 5.45 -7.24
N VAL A 212 11.30 4.69 -7.66
CA VAL A 212 10.59 3.77 -6.77
C VAL A 212 11.57 2.73 -6.20
N ARG A 213 12.40 2.12 -7.06
CA ARG A 213 13.45 1.19 -6.63
C ARG A 213 14.46 1.84 -5.68
N ALA A 214 14.86 3.08 -5.95
CA ALA A 214 15.78 3.82 -5.09
C ALA A 214 15.16 4.14 -3.71
N LEU A 215 13.89 4.56 -3.67
CA LEU A 215 13.15 4.79 -2.44
C LEU A 215 13.05 3.52 -1.60
N LEU A 216 12.60 2.40 -2.19
CA LEU A 216 12.51 1.10 -1.52
C LEU A 216 13.87 0.66 -0.96
N ARG A 217 14.92 0.73 -1.78
CA ARG A 217 16.28 0.34 -1.38
C ARG A 217 16.85 1.22 -0.27
N SER A 218 16.64 2.54 -0.35
CA SER A 218 17.06 3.48 0.69
C SER A 218 16.26 3.37 2.00
N SER A 219 15.08 2.77 1.96
CA SER A 219 14.26 2.46 3.15
C SER A 219 14.65 1.12 3.79
N GLY A 220 15.53 0.33 3.16
CA GLY A 220 15.96 -0.99 3.65
C GLY A 220 15.20 -2.18 3.06
N MET A 221 14.63 -2.03 1.86
CA MET A 221 13.94 -3.09 1.14
C MET A 221 14.68 -3.53 -0.12
N ARG A 222 14.72 -4.83 -0.39
CA ARG A 222 15.18 -5.38 -1.66
C ARG A 222 13.97 -5.71 -2.53
N VAL A 223 13.93 -5.15 -3.74
CA VAL A 223 12.92 -5.49 -4.76
C VAL A 223 13.23 -6.88 -5.32
N ILE A 224 12.31 -7.82 -5.14
CA ILE A 224 12.44 -9.21 -5.60
C ILE A 224 11.71 -9.46 -6.92
N SER A 225 10.68 -8.67 -7.22
CA SER A 225 9.95 -8.75 -8.49
C SER A 225 9.25 -7.43 -8.76
N VAL A 226 9.10 -7.09 -10.05
CA VAL A 226 8.23 -6.01 -10.52
C VAL A 226 7.26 -6.62 -11.52
N LEU A 227 5.97 -6.43 -11.27
CA LEU A 227 4.93 -7.08 -12.05
C LEU A 227 4.74 -6.38 -13.39
N THR A 228 4.07 -7.07 -14.31
CA THR A 228 3.91 -6.65 -15.70
C THR A 228 3.10 -5.37 -15.90
N ASP A 229 2.47 -4.85 -14.85
CA ASP A 229 1.81 -3.54 -14.84
C ASP A 229 2.79 -2.38 -14.63
N LEU A 230 4.09 -2.66 -14.40
CA LEU A 230 5.20 -1.71 -14.20
C LEU A 230 5.03 -0.74 -13.01
N GLU A 231 4.04 -0.98 -12.16
CA GLU A 231 3.75 -0.13 -10.99
C GLU A 231 3.70 -0.90 -9.68
N THR A 232 3.68 -2.25 -9.74
CA THR A 232 3.61 -3.10 -8.54
C THR A 232 4.95 -3.78 -8.28
N TYR A 233 5.48 -3.57 -7.07
CA TYR A 233 6.78 -4.01 -6.60
C TYR A 233 6.60 -4.97 -5.42
N LEU A 234 7.18 -6.16 -5.54
CA LEU A 234 7.30 -7.11 -4.45
C LEU A 234 8.67 -6.94 -3.82
N CYS A 235 8.71 -6.76 -2.51
CA CYS A 235 9.93 -6.44 -1.79
C CYS A 235 10.04 -7.25 -0.51
N GLU A 236 11.27 -7.56 -0.10
CA GLU A 236 11.57 -8.14 1.21
C GLU A 236 12.56 -7.26 1.99
N PRO A 237 12.52 -7.27 3.33
CA PRO A 237 13.50 -6.56 4.14
C PRO A 237 14.93 -7.01 3.83
N THR A 238 15.88 -6.08 3.87
CA THR A 238 17.31 -6.38 3.72
C THR A 238 18.16 -5.70 4.78
N ASP A 239 19.31 -6.30 5.07
CA ASP A 239 20.35 -5.76 5.96
C ASP A 239 21.41 -4.94 5.21
N ASP A 240 21.23 -4.74 3.90
CA ASP A 240 22.18 -4.00 3.05
C ASP A 240 22.30 -2.51 3.41
N LEU A 241 21.32 -1.97 4.15
CA LEU A 241 21.36 -0.59 4.63
C LEU A 241 22.35 -0.47 5.80
N ASP A 242 23.34 0.42 5.67
CA ASP A 242 24.34 0.63 6.71
C ASP A 242 23.70 1.08 8.03
N ALA A 243 24.36 0.71 9.14
CA ALA A 243 23.82 0.92 10.49
C ALA A 243 23.56 2.40 10.83
N TRP A 244 24.37 3.30 10.27
CA TRP A 244 24.21 4.73 10.52
C TRP A 244 22.95 5.26 9.82
N THR A 245 22.77 4.94 8.54
CA THR A 245 21.57 5.34 7.77
C THR A 245 20.31 4.77 8.41
N ARG A 246 20.33 3.49 8.83
CA ARG A 246 19.19 2.86 9.50
C ARG A 246 18.80 3.57 10.80
N GLU A 247 19.79 3.95 11.61
CA GLU A 247 19.52 4.68 12.85
C GLU A 247 19.04 6.12 12.58
N ALA A 248 19.57 6.79 11.56
CA ALA A 248 19.10 8.11 11.15
C ALA A 248 17.62 8.09 10.76
N ILE A 249 17.18 7.11 9.94
CA ILE A 249 15.78 6.93 9.56
C ILE A 249 14.90 6.67 10.79
N ARG A 250 15.27 5.71 11.65
CA ARG A 250 14.53 5.40 12.87
C ARG A 250 14.36 6.62 13.77
N ARG A 251 15.38 7.45 13.86
CA ARG A 251 15.34 8.69 14.63
C ARG A 251 14.34 9.69 14.06
N GLU A 252 14.31 9.87 12.74
CA GLU A 252 13.30 10.71 12.08
C GLU A 252 11.88 10.17 12.33
N CYS A 253 11.66 8.87 12.17
CA CYS A 253 10.37 8.23 12.47
C CYS A 253 9.92 8.46 13.92
N ARG A 254 10.83 8.33 14.90
CA ARG A 254 10.55 8.59 16.32
C ARG A 254 10.11 10.04 16.54
N VAL A 255 10.85 11.02 16.04
CA VAL A 255 10.49 12.43 16.19
C VAL A 255 9.15 12.76 15.53
N ALA A 256 8.93 12.23 14.32
CA ALA A 256 7.66 12.43 13.61
C ALA A 256 6.46 11.88 14.40
N SER A 257 6.67 10.90 15.28
CA SER A 257 5.65 10.31 16.15
C SER A 257 5.50 11.01 17.52
N GLY A 258 6.26 12.08 17.76
CA GLY A 258 6.26 12.82 19.03
C GLY A 258 7.10 12.19 20.14
N ARG A 259 8.00 11.23 19.81
CA ARG A 259 9.01 10.71 20.74
C ARG A 259 10.25 11.62 20.72
N ASP A 260 10.98 11.68 21.83
CA ASP A 260 12.13 12.58 21.98
C ASP A 260 13.26 12.28 20.98
N PHE A 261 13.95 13.35 20.56
CA PHE A 261 15.15 13.26 19.75
C PHE A 261 16.33 12.91 20.65
N ASP A 262 16.52 11.63 20.92
CA ASP A 262 17.70 11.18 21.67
C ASP A 262 18.96 11.66 20.93
N VAL A 263 19.83 12.37 21.65
CA VAL A 263 21.15 12.76 21.17
C VAL A 263 22.05 11.55 21.40
N VAL A 264 22.41 10.85 20.32
CA VAL A 264 23.42 9.80 20.40
C VAL A 264 24.72 10.46 20.88
N SER A 265 25.13 10.13 22.10
CA SER A 265 26.40 10.55 22.71
C SER A 265 27.59 9.81 22.13
#